data_AF-A0A2W5Q775-F1
#
_entry.id   AF-A0A2W5Q775-F1
#
_cell.length_a   1.000
_cell.length_b   1.000
_cell.length_c   1.000
_cell.angle_alpha   90.00
_cell.angle_beta   90.00
_cell.angle_gamma   90.00
#
_symmetry.space_group_name_H-M   'P 1'
#
loop_
_entity.id
_entity.type
_entity.pdbx_description
1 polymer ?
#
loop_
_entity_poly.entity_id
_entity_poly.type
_entity_poly.pdbx_seq_one_letter_code
_entity_poly.pdbx_strand_id
1 'polypeptide(L)'
;MNKPIDPALLQPAHAFADYLANTAARIDTDAEARALAQGARVGISRPHESAQLHVAGEATYTDDLPELAGTLHCALGLSPVAAGRLTGLALDAIRAMPGVVDVITAADVPGANDCGSIVHDDPLLCPVGPQED
;
A
#
# COMPACT_ATOMS: atom_id res chain seq x y z
N MET A 1 -21.19 -24.14 -23.63
CA MET A 1 -20.73 -24.03 -25.03
C MET A 1 -19.56 -23.06 -25.03
N ASN A 2 -18.35 -23.55 -24.77
CA ASN A 2 -17.18 -22.68 -24.70
C ASN A 2 -16.73 -22.38 -26.12
N LYS A 3 -16.60 -21.10 -26.47
CA LYS A 3 -15.94 -20.72 -27.72
C LYS A 3 -14.49 -21.22 -27.67
N PRO A 4 -13.97 -21.82 -28.75
CA PRO A 4 -12.57 -22.18 -28.82
C PRO A 4 -11.71 -20.92 -28.61
N ILE A 5 -10.69 -21.04 -27.77
CA ILE A 5 -9.71 -19.98 -27.52
C ILE A 5 -8.87 -19.81 -28.79
N ASP A 6 -8.63 -18.57 -29.20
CA ASP A 6 -7.76 -18.27 -30.33
C ASP A 6 -6.36 -18.88 -30.10
N PRO A 7 -5.85 -19.73 -31.02
CA PRO A 7 -4.52 -20.32 -30.92
C PRO A 7 -3.37 -19.32 -30.74
N ALA A 8 -3.55 -18.06 -31.14
CA ALA A 8 -2.58 -16.98 -30.90
C ALA A 8 -2.46 -16.62 -29.42
N LEU A 9 -3.54 -16.75 -28.63
CA LEU A 9 -3.55 -16.50 -27.19
C LEU A 9 -2.93 -17.64 -26.37
N LEU A 10 -2.70 -18.80 -27.01
CA LEU A 10 -2.06 -19.97 -26.41
C LEU A 10 -0.54 -19.99 -26.62
N GLN A 11 0.03 -18.96 -27.25
CA GLN A 11 1.46 -18.87 -27.46
C GLN A 11 2.20 -18.61 -26.12
N PRO A 12 3.32 -19.32 -25.86
CA PRO A 12 4.07 -19.15 -24.63
C PRO A 12 4.64 -17.72 -24.55
N ALA A 13 4.41 -17.04 -23.43
CA ALA A 13 5.08 -15.78 -23.15
C ALA A 13 6.59 -16.05 -23.00
N HIS A 14 7.42 -15.23 -23.63
CA HIS A 14 8.86 -15.32 -23.44
C HIS A 14 9.22 -14.62 -22.12
N ALA A 15 9.82 -15.36 -21.20
CA ALA A 15 10.21 -14.82 -19.90
C ALA A 15 11.17 -13.62 -20.09
N PHE A 16 10.91 -12.53 -19.37
CA PHE A 16 11.70 -11.30 -19.43
C PHE A 16 11.75 -10.60 -20.80
N ALA A 17 10.84 -10.92 -21.73
CA ALA A 17 10.69 -10.13 -22.94
C ALA A 17 10.20 -8.71 -22.63
N ASP A 18 10.52 -7.77 -23.54
CA ASP A 18 9.95 -6.44 -23.54
C ASP A 18 8.42 -6.53 -23.37
N TYR A 19 7.86 -5.73 -22.46
CA TYR A 19 6.43 -5.74 -22.19
C TYR A 19 5.64 -5.48 -23.48
N LEU A 20 6.14 -4.63 -24.39
CA LEU A 20 5.50 -4.34 -25.67
C LEU A 20 5.38 -5.59 -26.55
N ALA A 21 6.39 -6.47 -26.54
CA ALA A 21 6.34 -7.73 -27.30
C ALA A 21 5.29 -8.69 -26.74
N ASN A 22 5.12 -8.73 -25.41
CA ASN A 22 4.09 -9.52 -24.75
C ASN A 22 2.67 -8.93 -24.94
N THR A 23 2.56 -7.60 -25.00
CA THR A 23 1.29 -6.90 -25.23
C THR A 23 0.80 -7.06 -26.67
N ALA A 24 1.71 -7.01 -27.66
CA ALA A 24 1.37 -7.14 -29.08
C ALA A 24 0.72 -8.49 -29.43
N ALA A 25 1.04 -9.57 -28.70
CA ALA A 25 0.43 -10.89 -28.88
C ALA A 25 -0.95 -11.04 -28.22
N ARG A 26 -1.37 -10.07 -27.39
CA ARG A 26 -2.55 -10.19 -26.51
C ARG A 26 -3.63 -9.14 -26.76
N ILE A 27 -3.32 -8.07 -27.50
CA ILE A 27 -4.24 -6.95 -27.73
C ILE A 27 -4.33 -6.65 -29.23
N ASP A 28 -5.50 -6.89 -29.82
CA ASP A 28 -5.85 -6.38 -31.15
C ASP A 28 -6.40 -4.96 -30.99
N THR A 29 -5.49 -3.99 -31.11
CA THR A 29 -5.77 -2.56 -30.92
C THR A 29 -6.82 -2.03 -31.91
N ASP A 30 -6.84 -2.55 -33.13
CA ASP A 30 -7.79 -2.13 -34.17
C ASP A 30 -9.20 -2.66 -33.89
N ALA A 31 -9.33 -3.93 -33.48
CA ALA A 31 -10.61 -4.50 -33.07
C ALA A 31 -11.16 -3.81 -31.83
N GLU A 32 -10.30 -3.52 -30.86
CA GLU A 32 -10.64 -2.80 -29.64
C GLU A 32 -11.09 -1.35 -29.92
N ALA A 33 -10.39 -0.62 -30.79
CA ALA A 33 -10.78 0.72 -31.22
C ALA A 33 -12.16 0.74 -31.90
N ARG A 34 -12.44 -0.25 -32.77
CA ARG A 34 -13.77 -0.40 -33.39
C ARG A 34 -14.86 -0.68 -32.36
N ALA A 35 -14.61 -1.59 -31.42
CA ALA A 35 -15.56 -1.93 -30.37
C ALA A 35 -15.86 -0.71 -29.47
N LEU A 36 -14.82 0.06 -29.10
CA LEU A 36 -14.97 1.31 -28.34
C LEU A 36 -15.85 2.34 -29.09
N ALA A 37 -15.61 2.54 -30.39
CA ALA A 37 -16.38 3.44 -31.23
C ALA A 37 -17.86 3.03 -31.34
N GLN A 38 -18.16 1.72 -31.23
CA GLN A 38 -19.52 1.17 -31.19
C GLN A 38 -20.16 1.21 -29.79
N GLY A 39 -19.50 1.80 -28.80
CA GLY A 39 -20.04 2.01 -27.46
C GLY A 39 -19.65 0.93 -26.43
N ALA A 40 -18.82 -0.06 -26.80
CA ALA A 40 -18.34 -1.05 -25.84
C ALA A 40 -17.47 -0.39 -24.75
N ARG A 41 -17.53 -0.92 -23.54
CA ARG A 41 -16.77 -0.46 -22.37
C ARG A 41 -16.08 -1.59 -21.60
N VAL A 42 -16.70 -2.76 -21.59
CA VAL A 42 -16.10 -4.00 -21.04
C VAL A 42 -15.19 -4.62 -22.09
N GLY A 43 -14.02 -5.09 -21.68
CA GLY A 43 -13.02 -5.66 -22.59
C GLY A 43 -12.30 -4.63 -23.45
N ILE A 44 -12.35 -3.35 -23.06
CA ILE A 44 -11.58 -2.27 -23.68
C ILE A 44 -10.47 -1.81 -22.72
N SER A 45 -9.23 -1.80 -23.20
CA SER A 45 -7.99 -1.37 -22.56
C SER A 45 -7.96 0.15 -22.49
N ARG A 46 -8.75 0.70 -21.57
CA ARG A 46 -8.79 2.14 -21.32
C ARG A 46 -7.67 2.52 -20.35
N PRO A 47 -7.03 3.69 -20.53
CA PRO A 47 -6.18 4.23 -19.49
C PRO A 47 -6.93 4.34 -18.18
N HIS A 48 -6.22 4.15 -17.07
CA HIS A 48 -6.74 4.43 -15.73
C HIS A 48 -7.25 5.88 -15.67
N GLU A 49 -8.35 6.14 -14.96
CA GLU A 49 -8.98 7.46 -14.91
C GLU A 49 -8.02 8.57 -14.44
N SER A 50 -7.21 8.27 -13.41
CA SER A 50 -6.19 9.18 -12.88
C SER A 50 -4.83 9.07 -13.58
N ALA A 51 -4.70 8.32 -14.68
CA ALA A 51 -3.39 8.07 -15.31
C ALA A 51 -2.68 9.38 -15.69
N GLN A 52 -3.43 10.34 -16.24
CA GLN A 52 -2.88 11.65 -16.61
C GLN A 52 -2.38 12.42 -15.38
N LEU A 53 -3.15 12.42 -14.29
CA LEU A 53 -2.76 13.07 -13.04
C LEU A 53 -1.50 12.43 -12.44
N HIS A 54 -1.39 11.09 -12.47
CA HIS A 54 -0.20 10.40 -11.98
C HIS A 54 1.05 10.79 -12.78
N VAL A 55 0.98 10.79 -14.12
CA VAL A 55 2.17 11.08 -14.95
C VAL A 55 2.53 12.56 -15.00
N ALA A 56 1.57 13.44 -14.70
CA ALA A 56 1.80 14.88 -14.57
C ALA A 56 2.28 15.29 -13.17
N GLY A 57 2.20 14.41 -12.17
CA GLY A 57 2.46 14.76 -10.77
C GLY A 57 1.36 15.61 -10.13
N GLU A 58 0.14 15.55 -10.67
CA GLU A 58 -1.02 16.34 -10.24
C GLU A 58 -2.01 15.53 -9.39
N ALA A 59 -1.81 14.21 -9.29
CA ALA A 59 -2.60 13.38 -8.39
C ALA A 59 -2.19 13.63 -6.95
N THR A 60 -3.13 14.10 -6.12
CA THR A 60 -2.87 14.36 -4.71
C THR A 60 -2.84 13.07 -3.89
N TYR A 61 -1.70 12.78 -3.27
CA TYR A 61 -1.54 11.77 -2.24
C TYR A 61 -1.60 12.41 -0.84
N THR A 62 -1.69 11.58 0.20
CA THR A 62 -1.86 12.07 1.59
C THR A 62 -0.79 13.07 2.01
N ASP A 63 0.47 12.86 1.60
CA ASP A 63 1.61 13.71 1.96
C ASP A 63 1.74 14.96 1.07
N ASP A 64 0.97 15.03 -0.02
CA ASP A 64 0.90 16.23 -0.88
C ASP A 64 -0.09 17.27 -0.33
N LEU A 65 -0.91 16.88 0.66
CA LEU A 65 -1.87 17.77 1.29
C LEU A 65 -1.15 18.83 2.13
N PRO A 66 -1.54 20.11 2.04
CA PRO A 66 -0.96 21.16 2.88
C PRO A 66 -1.15 20.84 4.37
N GLU A 67 -0.05 20.92 5.12
CA GLU A 67 -0.10 20.73 6.57
C GLU A 67 -0.87 21.86 7.25
N LEU A 68 -1.74 21.51 8.19
CA LEU A 68 -2.39 22.48 9.05
C LEU A 68 -1.37 23.11 10.01
N ALA A 69 -1.60 24.37 10.38
CA ALA A 69 -0.75 25.04 11.36
C ALA A 69 -0.76 24.28 12.69
N GLY A 70 0.41 23.90 13.18
CA GLY A 70 0.57 23.15 14.42
C GLY A 70 0.51 21.63 14.27
N THR A 71 0.50 21.08 13.05
CA THR A 71 0.72 19.64 12.81
C THR A 71 2.01 19.18 13.48
N LEU A 72 1.94 18.04 14.16
CA LEU A 72 3.09 17.35 14.73
C LEU A 72 3.45 16.15 13.86
N HIS A 73 4.73 15.78 13.85
CA HIS A 73 5.21 14.58 13.19
C HIS A 73 5.47 13.48 14.22
N CYS A 74 5.17 12.25 13.84
CA CYS A 74 5.44 11.06 14.65
C CYS A 74 6.51 10.20 13.98
N ALA A 75 7.35 9.57 14.78
CA ALA A 75 8.31 8.57 14.34
C ALA A 75 8.17 7.30 15.20
N LEU A 76 8.44 6.14 14.59
CA LEU A 76 8.30 4.85 15.25
C LEU A 76 9.63 4.36 15.83
N GLY A 77 9.60 3.90 17.08
CA GLY A 77 10.64 3.05 17.64
C GLY A 77 10.39 1.60 17.23
N LEU A 78 11.24 1.06 16.35
CA LEU A 78 11.07 -0.29 15.81
C LEU A 78 11.91 -1.33 16.56
N SER A 79 11.40 -2.56 16.64
CA SER A 79 12.14 -3.67 17.22
C SER A 79 13.42 -3.96 16.42
N PRO A 80 14.58 -4.13 17.07
CA PRO A 80 15.82 -4.53 16.40
C PRO A 80 15.91 -6.05 16.16
N VAL A 81 14.93 -6.82 16.66
CA VAL A 81 14.91 -8.28 16.57
C VAL A 81 13.58 -8.78 16.01
N ALA A 82 13.62 -9.93 15.33
CA ALA A 82 12.42 -10.54 14.76
C ALA A 82 11.46 -11.11 15.83
N ALA A 83 12.01 -11.62 16.93
CA ALA A 83 11.24 -12.15 18.05
C ALA A 83 12.00 -11.92 19.37
N GLY A 84 11.33 -11.32 20.35
CA GLY A 84 11.91 -11.02 21.64
C GLY A 84 10.86 -10.47 22.59
N ARG A 85 11.20 -10.42 23.89
CA ARG A 85 10.35 -9.82 24.91
C ARG A 85 10.90 -8.46 25.29
N LEU A 86 10.07 -7.43 25.23
CA LEU A 86 10.43 -6.09 25.68
C LEU A 86 10.40 -6.06 27.21
N THR A 87 11.58 -6.02 27.84
CA THR A 87 11.70 -6.06 29.32
C THR A 87 11.71 -4.67 29.97
N GLY A 88 11.94 -3.62 29.19
CA GLY A 88 11.94 -2.24 29.66
C GLY A 88 12.23 -1.24 28.55
N LEU A 89 11.97 0.04 28.83
CA LEU A 89 12.23 1.16 27.94
C LEU A 89 12.90 2.29 28.74
N ALA A 90 13.96 2.89 28.20
CA ALA A 90 14.61 4.08 28.75
C ALA A 90 14.40 5.24 27.77
N LEU A 91 13.44 6.12 28.08
CA LEU A 91 12.93 7.12 27.13
C LEU A 91 13.26 8.57 27.52
N ASP A 92 13.87 8.81 28.68
CA ASP A 92 14.14 10.16 29.19
C ASP A 92 15.00 10.99 28.24
N ALA A 93 16.00 10.36 27.62
CA ALA A 93 16.84 11.02 26.63
C ALA A 93 16.03 11.50 25.42
N ILE A 94 15.05 10.69 24.95
CA ILE A 94 14.17 11.04 23.83
C ILE A 94 13.23 12.17 24.24
N ARG A 95 12.59 12.05 25.42
CA ARG A 95 11.70 13.09 25.96
C ARG A 95 12.41 14.45 26.12
N ALA A 96 13.71 14.46 26.37
CA ALA A 96 14.51 15.67 26.52
C ALA A 96 15.03 16.25 25.19
N MET A 97 14.82 15.59 24.05
CA MET A 97 15.31 16.10 22.76
C MET A 97 14.55 17.37 22.35
N PRO A 98 15.24 18.39 21.77
CA PRO A 98 14.58 19.59 21.28
C PRO A 98 13.49 19.28 20.25
N GLY A 99 12.30 19.85 20.44
CA GLY A 99 11.16 19.69 19.53
C GLY A 99 10.31 18.45 19.77
N VAL A 100 10.70 17.54 20.67
CA VAL A 100 9.85 16.42 21.08
C VAL A 100 8.71 16.94 21.95
N VAL A 101 7.48 16.68 21.51
CA VAL A 101 6.27 17.05 22.26
C VAL A 101 5.85 15.95 23.22
N ASP A 102 5.92 14.68 22.80
CA ASP A 102 5.61 13.54 23.65
C ASP A 102 6.31 12.25 23.16
N VAL A 103 6.36 11.25 24.03
CA VAL A 103 6.78 9.88 23.72
C VAL A 103 5.70 8.93 24.23
N ILE A 104 5.02 8.28 23.28
CA ILE A 104 3.84 7.43 23.52
C ILE A 104 4.27 5.97 23.55
N THR A 105 3.76 5.23 24.52
CA THR A 105 3.98 3.79 24.74
C THR A 105 2.66 3.03 24.77
N ALA A 106 2.72 1.69 24.84
CA ALA A 106 1.52 0.87 24.98
C ALA A 106 0.67 1.22 26.22
N ALA A 107 1.29 1.74 27.29
CA ALA A 107 0.59 2.16 28.50
C ALA A 107 -0.23 3.45 28.33
N ASP A 108 0.03 4.21 27.28
CA ASP A 108 -0.64 5.48 27.00
C ASP A 108 -1.89 5.30 26.11
N VAL A 109 -2.15 4.08 25.63
CA VAL A 109 -3.34 3.77 24.82
C VAL A 109 -4.57 3.80 25.74
N PRO A 110 -5.55 4.71 25.51
CA PRO A 110 -6.68 4.88 26.41
C PRO A 110 -7.72 3.74 26.34
N GLY A 111 -7.62 2.88 25.33
CA GLY A 111 -8.51 1.75 25.08
C GLY A 111 -7.75 0.42 24.98
N ALA A 112 -8.34 -0.53 24.25
CA ALA A 112 -7.65 -1.78 23.94
C ALA A 112 -6.43 -1.49 23.06
N ASN A 113 -5.28 -2.05 23.43
CA ASN A 113 -4.05 -1.98 22.65
C ASN A 113 -4.04 -3.08 21.57
N ASP A 114 -4.98 -2.99 20.63
CA ASP A 114 -5.20 -3.96 19.55
C ASP A 114 -5.75 -3.23 18.30
N CYS A 115 -5.25 -3.60 17.13
CA CYS A 115 -5.68 -3.10 15.83
C CYS A 115 -6.07 -4.22 14.84
N GLY A 116 -6.19 -5.46 15.31
CA GLY A 116 -6.54 -6.61 14.48
C GLY A 116 -7.97 -6.52 13.96
N SER A 117 -8.14 -6.60 12.63
CA SER A 117 -9.45 -6.38 12.00
C SER A 117 -10.40 -7.58 12.08
N ILE A 118 -9.87 -8.78 12.36
CA ILE A 118 -10.63 -10.04 12.38
C ILE A 118 -10.31 -10.83 13.66
N VAL A 119 -9.03 -11.05 13.91
CA VAL A 119 -8.51 -11.68 15.13
C VAL A 119 -7.85 -10.56 15.95
N HIS A 120 -8.07 -10.57 17.25
CA HIS A 120 -7.52 -9.59 18.19
C HIS A 120 -6.13 -10.03 18.66
N ASP A 121 -5.22 -10.22 17.71
CA ASP A 121 -3.84 -10.69 17.92
C ASP A 121 -2.78 -9.72 17.34
N ASP A 122 -3.17 -8.48 17.04
CA ASP A 122 -2.30 -7.45 16.45
C ASP A 122 -2.22 -6.22 17.35
N PRO A 123 -1.26 -6.16 18.29
CA PRO A 123 -1.16 -5.05 19.22
C PRO A 123 -0.69 -3.76 18.52
N LEU A 124 -1.32 -2.62 18.84
CA LEU A 124 -0.94 -1.33 18.28
C LEU A 124 0.52 -0.94 18.64
N LEU A 125 0.90 -1.12 19.91
CA LEU A 125 2.28 -0.95 20.40
C LEU A 125 2.69 -2.15 21.26
N CYS A 126 3.94 -2.59 21.17
CA CYS A 126 4.45 -3.69 21.99
C CYS A 126 4.46 -3.32 23.48
N PRO A 127 3.77 -4.05 24.38
CA PRO A 127 3.79 -3.77 25.81
C PRO A 127 5.09 -4.20 26.46
N VAL A 128 5.50 -3.49 27.53
CA VAL A 128 6.61 -3.93 28.38
C VAL A 128 6.13 -5.06 29.28
N GLY A 129 6.86 -6.17 29.31
CA GLY A 129 6.61 -7.29 30.20
C GLY A 129 6.12 -8.55 29.50
N PRO A 130 5.52 -9.51 30.25
CA PRO A 130 4.96 -10.70 29.66
C PRO A 130 3.73 -10.33 28.81
N GLN A 131 3.73 -10.76 27.54
CA GLN A 131 2.49 -10.90 26.77
C GLN A 131 1.78 -12.14 27.32
N GLU A 132 0.51 -11.99 27.70
CA GLU A 132 -0.35 -13.15 27.96
C GLU A 132 -0.61 -13.84 26.62
N ASP A 133 -0.26 -15.13 26.54
CA ASP A 133 -0.50 -15.99 25.37
C ASP A 133 -1.97 -16.42 25.30
#